data_AF-A0A7V9AXF5-F1
#
_entry.id   AF-A0A7V9AXF5-F1
#
_cell.length_a   1.000
_cell.length_b   1.000
_cell.length_c   1.000
_cell.angle_alpha   90.00
_cell.angle_beta   90.00
_cell.angle_gamma   90.00
#
_symmetry.space_group_name_H-M   'P 1'
#
loop_
_entity.id
_entity.type
_entity.pdbx_description
1 polymer ?
#
loop_
_entity_poly.entity_id
_entity_poly.type
_entity_poly.pdbx_seq_one_letter_code
_entity_poly.pdbx_strand_id
1 'polypeptide(L)'
;MAETPAGLPNRRQSLNGQDLDGRHLRLSWAIARQLYRCPGCGSTIEVGNEHVVVAYPGDDPPYYQHWHRRCALPLVRSMASVHPIPAPDPPRGTATARRGHSKKSRRRR
;
A
#
# COMPACT_ATOMS: atom_id res chain seq x y z
N MET A 1 7.64 22.10 -15.86
CA MET A 1 8.55 21.54 -14.84
C MET A 1 7.66 20.89 -13.80
N ALA A 2 7.29 19.62 -13.97
CA ALA A 2 6.36 18.95 -13.05
C ALA A 2 7.11 18.59 -11.76
N GLU A 3 6.61 19.12 -10.65
CA GLU A 3 7.07 18.90 -9.29
C GLU A 3 7.35 17.41 -9.03
N THR A 4 8.54 17.09 -8.51
CA THR A 4 8.86 15.75 -8.05
C THR A 4 8.18 15.54 -6.68
N PRO A 5 7.13 14.70 -6.53
CA PRO A 5 6.75 14.23 -5.21
C PRO A 5 7.73 13.12 -4.83
N ALA A 6 8.99 13.47 -4.53
CA ALA A 6 10.02 12.52 -4.10
C ALA A 6 9.79 12.08 -2.64
N GLY A 7 8.59 11.58 -2.35
CA GLY A 7 8.25 10.90 -1.11
C GLY A 7 7.95 9.44 -1.39
N LEU A 8 8.30 8.55 -0.46
CA LEU A 8 7.75 7.19 -0.47
C LEU A 8 6.22 7.26 -0.38
N PRO A 9 5.49 6.27 -0.94
CA PRO A 9 4.06 6.17 -0.74
C PRO A 9 3.77 6.12 0.77
N ASN A 10 2.71 6.80 1.17
CA ASN A 10 2.27 6.89 2.56
C ASN A 10 0.83 6.39 2.68
N ARG A 11 0.33 6.29 3.91
CA ARG A 11 -1.02 5.76 4.18
C ARG A 11 -2.14 6.47 3.41
N ARG A 12 -1.97 7.73 3.02
CA ARG A 12 -2.97 8.55 2.33
C ARG A 12 -2.70 8.68 0.83
N GLN A 13 -1.50 8.33 0.37
CA GLN A 13 -1.05 8.57 -1.00
C GLN A 13 -0.33 7.36 -1.56
N SER A 14 -0.85 6.85 -2.67
CA SER A 14 -0.15 5.90 -3.53
C SER A 14 0.53 6.65 -4.68
N LEU A 15 1.49 6.00 -5.32
CA LEU A 15 2.16 6.54 -6.50
C LEU A 15 1.84 5.64 -7.69
N ASN A 16 1.45 6.24 -8.81
CA ASN A 16 1.45 5.56 -10.10
C ASN A 16 2.65 6.06 -10.91
N GLY A 17 3.24 5.17 -11.70
CA GLY A 17 4.29 5.52 -12.63
C GLY A 17 4.50 4.42 -13.66
N GLN A 18 5.57 4.56 -14.43
CA GLN A 18 6.05 3.53 -15.34
C GLN A 18 7.47 3.12 -14.91
N ASP A 19 7.82 1.83 -15.05
CA ASP A 19 9.22 1.42 -14.90
C ASP A 19 10.04 1.74 -16.15
N LEU A 20 11.31 1.34 -16.14
CA LEU A 20 12.25 1.55 -17.25
C LEU A 20 11.83 0.79 -18.52
N ASP A 21 11.12 -0.33 -18.38
CA ASP A 21 10.55 -1.08 -19.50
C ASP A 21 9.19 -0.53 -19.96
N GLY A 22 8.73 0.60 -19.40
CA GLY A 22 7.49 1.26 -19.80
C GLY A 22 6.21 0.59 -19.30
N ARG A 23 6.29 -0.38 -18.38
CA ARG A 23 5.13 -1.03 -17.78
C ARG A 23 4.56 -0.14 -16.69
N HIS A 24 3.23 -0.05 -16.66
CA HIS A 24 2.54 0.66 -15.60
C HIS A 24 2.68 -0.08 -14.27
N LEU A 25 2.99 0.67 -13.23
CA LEU A 25 3.08 0.15 -11.88
C LEU A 25 2.51 1.13 -10.86
N ARG A 26 1.99 0.55 -9.78
CA ARG A 26 1.40 1.27 -8.66
C ARG A 26 2.12 0.91 -7.38
N LEU A 27 2.61 1.91 -6.66
CA LEU A 27 3.18 1.77 -5.33
C LEU A 27 2.17 2.23 -4.28
N SER A 28 1.86 1.35 -3.34
CA SER A 28 0.97 1.66 -2.21
C SER A 28 1.64 1.34 -0.89
N TRP A 29 1.32 2.11 0.14
CA TRP A 29 1.74 1.82 1.51
C TRP A 29 0.83 0.75 2.13
N ALA A 30 1.41 -0.19 2.88
CA ALA A 30 0.65 -1.22 3.59
C ALA A 30 1.36 -1.65 4.89
N ILE A 31 0.59 -2.31 5.77
CA ILE A 31 1.11 -3.05 6.93
C ILE A 31 1.13 -4.53 6.60
N ALA A 32 2.25 -5.19 6.87
CA ALA A 32 2.41 -6.62 6.60
C ALA A 32 1.44 -7.44 7.47
N ARG A 33 0.58 -8.23 6.82
CA ARG A 33 -0.35 -9.15 7.50
C ARG A 33 0.22 -10.56 7.65
N GLN A 34 1.28 -10.85 6.90
CA GLN A 34 2.00 -12.12 6.85
C GLN A 34 3.49 -11.82 6.61
N LEU A 35 4.35 -12.85 6.72
CA LEU A 35 5.75 -12.73 6.33
C LEU A 35 5.85 -12.65 4.81
N TYR A 36 6.34 -11.51 4.32
CA TYR A 36 6.63 -11.32 2.90
C TYR A 36 8.12 -11.29 2.64
N ARG A 37 8.54 -11.63 1.42
CA ARG A 37 9.95 -11.56 1.02
C ARG A 37 10.19 -10.30 0.20
N CYS A 38 11.16 -9.49 0.63
CA CYS A 38 11.55 -8.27 -0.08
C CYS A 38 12.48 -8.60 -1.25
N PRO A 39 12.14 -8.24 -2.51
CA PRO A 39 13.02 -8.48 -3.65
C PRO A 39 14.30 -7.64 -3.61
N GLY A 40 14.26 -6.44 -2.99
CA GLY A 40 15.39 -5.52 -2.97
C GLY A 40 16.55 -5.93 -2.04
N CYS A 41 16.25 -6.59 -0.91
CA CYS A 41 17.29 -7.03 0.03
C CYS A 41 17.29 -8.55 0.28
N GLY A 42 16.30 -9.29 -0.25
CA GLY A 42 16.13 -10.73 -0.03
C GLY A 42 15.57 -11.11 1.35
N SER A 43 15.59 -10.19 2.31
CA SER A 43 15.12 -10.40 3.69
C SER A 43 13.60 -10.38 3.80
N THR A 44 13.09 -10.91 4.92
CA THR A 44 11.67 -10.92 5.23
C THR A 44 11.18 -9.58 5.76
N ILE A 45 9.93 -9.27 5.44
CA ILE A 45 9.12 -8.21 6.03
C ILE A 45 8.26 -8.88 7.09
N GLU A 46 8.55 -8.60 8.36
CA GLU A 46 7.82 -9.19 9.48
C GLU A 46 6.39 -8.64 9.57
N VAL A 47 5.51 -9.43 10.19
CA VAL A 47 4.12 -9.04 10.43
C VAL A 47 4.07 -7.76 11.28
N GLY A 48 3.20 -6.82 10.90
CA GLY A 48 3.07 -5.52 11.57
C GLY A 48 3.99 -4.43 11.03
N ASN A 49 5.01 -4.78 10.24
CA ASN A 49 5.91 -3.77 9.67
C ASN A 49 5.31 -3.06 8.46
N GLU A 50 5.61 -1.77 8.37
CA GLU A 50 5.26 -0.94 7.22
C GLU A 50 6.09 -1.33 5.99
N HIS A 51 5.44 -1.47 4.86
CA HIS A 51 6.08 -1.80 3.60
C HIS A 51 5.36 -1.16 2.41
N VAL A 52 5.98 -1.26 1.24
CA VAL A 52 5.46 -0.79 -0.03
C VAL A 52 5.04 -1.98 -0.86
N VAL A 53 3.82 -1.95 -1.39
CA VAL A 53 3.33 -2.93 -2.35
C VAL A 53 3.45 -2.33 -3.73
N VAL A 54 4.17 -3.02 -4.61
CA VAL A 54 4.27 -2.69 -6.03
C VAL A 54 3.32 -3.60 -6.78
N ALA A 55 2.32 -3.04 -7.44
CA ALA A 55 1.36 -3.78 -8.26
C ALA A 55 1.58 -3.45 -9.74
N TYR A 56 1.54 -4.46 -10.59
CA TYR A 56 1.58 -4.33 -12.05
C TYR A 56 0.19 -4.63 -12.61
N PRO A 57 -0.67 -3.62 -12.79
CA PRO A 57 -2.06 -3.82 -13.21
C PRO A 57 -2.21 -4.28 -14.67
N GLY A 58 -1.13 -4.26 -15.47
CA GLY A 58 -1.14 -4.73 -16.84
C GLY A 58 -0.95 -6.24 -16.98
N ASP A 59 -0.52 -6.93 -15.92
CA ASP A 59 -0.33 -8.37 -15.91
C ASP A 59 -1.63 -9.09 -15.48
N ASP A 60 -1.96 -10.19 -16.15
CA ASP A 60 -3.06 -11.09 -15.77
C ASP A 60 -2.51 -12.51 -15.49
N PRO A 61 -2.55 -12.99 -14.22
CA PRO A 61 -3.11 -12.32 -13.04
C PRO A 61 -2.23 -11.16 -12.53
N PRO A 62 -2.82 -10.19 -11.81
CA PRO A 62 -2.09 -9.04 -11.29
C PRO A 62 -0.97 -9.48 -10.35
N TYR A 63 0.24 -9.04 -10.66
CA TYR A 63 1.45 -9.36 -9.91
C TYR A 63 1.73 -8.31 -8.83
N TYR A 64 1.99 -8.77 -7.60
CA TYR A 64 2.28 -7.93 -6.44
C TYR A 64 3.64 -8.26 -5.86
N GLN A 65 4.46 -7.23 -5.64
CA GLN A 65 5.73 -7.34 -4.94
C GLN A 65 5.69 -6.55 -3.63
N HIS A 66 6.25 -7.12 -2.57
CA HIS A 66 6.30 -6.50 -1.26
C HIS A 66 7.73 -6.02 -0.98
N TRP A 67 7.93 -4.71 -0.84
CA TRP A 67 9.23 -4.10 -0.65
C TRP A 67 9.30 -3.39 0.70
N HIS A 68 10.41 -3.50 1.43
CA HIS A 68 10.62 -2.59 2.55
C HIS A 68 10.58 -1.15 2.04
N ARG A 69 10.13 -0.22 2.89
CA ARG A 69 10.06 1.21 2.57
C ARG A 69 11.37 1.75 2.00
N ARG A 70 12.51 1.39 2.61
CA ARG A 70 13.84 1.83 2.14
C ARG A 70 14.25 1.15 0.83
N CYS A 71 13.93 -0.13 0.67
CA CYS A 71 14.24 -0.88 -0.54
C CYS A 71 13.42 -0.42 -1.75
N ALA A 72 12.25 0.20 -1.55
CA ALA A 72 11.44 0.76 -2.62
C ALA A 72 11.93 2.14 -3.13
N LEU A 73 12.88 2.79 -2.44
CA LEU A 73 13.39 4.11 -2.85
C LEU A 73 14.03 4.11 -4.24
N PRO A 74 14.91 3.15 -4.61
CA PRO A 74 15.47 3.09 -5.94
C PRO A 74 14.40 2.94 -7.03
N LEU A 75 13.36 2.13 -6.78
CA LEU A 75 12.22 1.99 -7.69
C LEU A 75 11.53 3.32 -7.94
N VAL A 76 11.23 4.07 -6.87
CA VAL A 76 10.59 5.39 -7.01
C VAL A 76 11.45 6.35 -7.82
N ARG A 77 12.78 6.29 -7.65
CA ARG A 77 13.72 7.14 -8.39
C ARG A 77 13.88 6.75 -9.85
N SER A 78 13.73 5.45 -10.17
CA SER A 78 13.81 4.95 -11.54
C SER A 78 12.48 5.02 -12.29
N MET A 79 11.37 5.36 -11.62
CA MET A 79 10.08 5.50 -12.28
C MET A 79 10.06 6.71 -13.23
N ALA A 80 9.56 6.50 -14.44
CA ALA A 80 9.14 7.59 -15.31
C ALA A 80 7.73 8.07 -14.90
N SER A 81 7.54 9.39 -14.91
CA SER A 81 6.24 10.05 -14.70
C SER A 81 5.52 9.62 -13.42
N VAL A 82 6.11 9.96 -12.26
CA VAL A 82 5.51 9.66 -10.95
C VAL A 82 4.35 10.61 -10.66
N HIS A 83 3.15 10.04 -10.59
CA HIS A 83 1.93 10.76 -10.26
C HIS A 83 1.35 10.27 -8.92
N PRO A 84 1.19 11.16 -7.92
CA PRO A 84 0.57 10.80 -6.67
C PRO A 84 -0.94 10.63 -6.91
N ILE A 85 -1.45 9.48 -6.50
CA ILE A 85 -2.88 9.18 -6.52
C ILE A 85 -3.38 9.02 -5.08
N PRO A 86 -4.65 9.36 -4.80
CA PRO A 86 -5.27 9.01 -3.53
C PRO A 86 -5.07 7.51 -3.27
N ALA A 87 -4.64 7.14 -2.06
CA ALA A 87 -4.52 5.73 -1.73
C ALA A 87 -5.89 5.06 -1.97
N PRO A 88 -5.95 3.92 -2.68
CA PRO A 88 -7.19 3.17 -2.79
C PRO A 88 -7.70 2.86 -1.38
N ASP A 89 -9.01 2.98 -1.15
CA ASP A 89 -9.61 2.62 0.14
C ASP A 89 -9.10 1.22 0.50
N PRO A 90 -8.53 1.01 1.69
CA PRO A 90 -8.06 -0.31 2.08
C PRO A 90 -9.22 -1.29 1.86
N PRO A 91 -8.97 -2.49 1.30
CA PRO A 91 -10.04 -3.44 1.05
C PRO A 91 -10.84 -3.58 2.33
N ARG A 92 -12.11 -3.19 2.26
CA ARG A 92 -13.04 -3.02 3.40
C ARG A 92 -13.42 -4.40 3.95
N GLY A 93 -12.44 -5.16 4.39
CA GLY A 93 -12.60 -6.41 5.10
C GLY A 93 -12.94 -6.10 6.55
N THR A 94 -14.23 -6.19 6.87
CA THR A 94 -14.80 -6.20 8.23
C THR A 94 -14.56 -4.94 9.06
N ALA A 95 -15.20 -3.82 8.69
CA ALA A 95 -15.75 -2.96 9.72
C ALA A 95 -16.87 -3.76 10.40
N THR A 96 -16.53 -4.54 11.44
CA THR A 96 -17.52 -5.08 12.36
C THR A 96 -18.43 -3.93 12.75
N ALA A 97 -19.70 -4.05 12.39
CA ALA A 97 -20.74 -3.16 12.81
C ALA A 97 -20.68 -3.07 14.34
N ARG A 98 -20.13 -1.98 14.87
CA ARG A 98 -20.40 -1.54 16.24
C ARG A 98 -21.86 -1.08 16.26
N ARG A 99 -22.81 -2.00 16.12
CA ARG A 99 -24.19 -1.79 16.54
C ARG A 99 -24.12 -1.72 18.06
N GLY A 100 -24.17 -0.49 18.58
CA GLY A 100 -24.19 -0.20 20.00
C GLY A 100 -25.26 -1.06 20.68
N HIS A 101 -24.82 -1.94 21.57
CA HIS A 101 -25.69 -2.63 22.50
C HIS A 101 -26.07 -1.62 23.59
N SER A 102 -27.01 -0.72 23.27
CA SER A 102 -27.64 0.14 24.27
C SER A 102 -28.59 -0.71 25.11
N LYS A 103 -28.06 -1.38 26.15
CA LYS A 103 -28.90 -1.92 27.23
C LYS A 103 -29.55 -0.75 27.95
N LYS A 104 -30.72 -0.34 27.49
CA LYS A 104 -31.60 0.58 28.20
C LYS A 104 -32.32 -0.22 29.29
N SER A 105 -31.60 -0.56 30.37
CA SER A 105 -32.21 -1.09 31.59
C SER A 105 -33.01 0.02 32.26
N ARG A 106 -34.27 0.20 31.87
CA ARG A 106 -35.22 1.00 32.64
C ARG A 106 -35.64 0.18 33.85
N ARG A 107 -35.05 0.52 35.00
CA ARG A 107 -35.67 0.35 36.32
C ARG A 107 -37.02 1.06 36.36
N ARG A 108 -37.97 0.48 37.12
CA ARG A 108 -39.12 1.03 37.86
C ARG A 108 -40.33 0.10 37.64
N ARG A 109 -41.13 -0.27 38.62
CA ARG A 109 -41.17 -0.13 40.08
C ARG A 109 -42.25 -1.09 40.54
#